data_AF-A0A962H4S6-F1
#
_entry.id   AF-A0A962H4S6-F1
#
_cell.length_a   1.000
_cell.length_b   1.000
_cell.length_c   1.000
_cell.angle_alpha   90.00
_cell.angle_beta   90.00
_cell.angle_gamma   90.00
#
_symmetry.space_group_name_H-M   'P 1'
#
loop_
_entity.id
_entity.type
_entity.pdbx_description
1 polymer ?
#
loop_
_entity_poly.entity_id
_entity_poly.type
_entity_poly.pdbx_seq_one_letter_code
_entity_poly.pdbx_strand_id
1 'polypeptide(L)'
;MYSYEDRLRAVRLCIKLGKRIGLTIRQLGYPTKNALKSWYREYEQQEDLSDSYARLPRYSEMQKAQAIDHYLANGRCIAATVASLGYPSRSFLSA
;
A
#
# COMPACT_ATOMS: atom_id res chain seq x y z
N MET A 1 -2.68 -16.28 4.84
CA MET A 1 -2.91 -15.13 3.95
C MET A 1 -4.28 -15.36 3.29
N TYR A 2 -5.20 -14.40 3.30
CA TYR A 2 -6.55 -14.59 2.75
C TYR A 2 -6.56 -14.28 1.25
N SER A 3 -7.26 -15.08 0.44
CA SER A 3 -7.38 -14.81 -0.99
C SER A 3 -8.20 -13.52 -1.24
N TYR A 4 -8.11 -12.94 -2.42
CA TYR A 4 -8.98 -11.83 -2.83
C TYR A 4 -10.47 -12.21 -2.72
N GLU A 5 -10.83 -13.41 -3.17
CA GLU A 5 -12.20 -13.90 -3.10
C GLU A 5 -12.71 -14.00 -1.66
N ASP A 6 -11.87 -14.49 -0.73
CA ASP A 6 -12.23 -14.60 0.68
C ASP A 6 -12.41 -13.24 1.35
N ARG A 7 -11.52 -12.28 1.04
CA ARG A 7 -11.62 -10.89 1.50
C ARG A 7 -12.92 -10.26 1.02
N LEU A 8 -13.23 -10.42 -0.25
CA LEU A 8 -14.37 -9.80 -0.89
C LEU A 8 -15.70 -10.48 -0.50
N ARG A 9 -15.69 -11.79 -0.25
CA ARG A 9 -16.81 -12.52 0.38
C ARG A 9 -17.09 -12.00 1.79
N ALA A 10 -16.06 -11.78 2.60
CA ALA A 10 -16.20 -11.26 3.96
C ALA A 10 -16.76 -9.83 4.00
N VAL A 11 -16.28 -8.95 3.12
CA VAL A 11 -16.79 -7.57 3.00
C VAL A 11 -18.26 -7.56 2.54
N ARG A 12 -18.61 -8.33 1.50
CA ARG A 12 -19.99 -8.44 1.01
C ARG A 12 -20.95 -8.95 2.10
N LEU A 13 -20.53 -9.95 2.87
CA LEU A 13 -21.32 -10.47 3.98
C LEU A 13 -21.49 -9.42 5.10
N CYS A 14 -20.44 -8.67 5.42
CA CYS A 14 -20.49 -7.60 6.42
C CYS A 14 -21.49 -6.49 6.02
N ILE A 15 -21.51 -6.10 4.74
CA ILE A 15 -22.47 -5.13 4.19
C ILE A 15 -23.90 -5.67 4.30
N LYS A 16 -24.12 -6.93 3.89
CA LYS A 16 -25.43 -7.60 3.99
C LYS A 16 -25.96 -7.67 5.43
N LEU A 17 -25.07 -7.82 6.41
CA LEU A 17 -25.39 -7.87 7.83
C LEU A 17 -25.48 -6.48 8.51
N GLY A 18 -25.42 -5.39 7.74
CA GLY A 18 -25.53 -4.03 8.27
C GLY A 18 -24.29 -3.57 9.04
N LYS A 19 -23.09 -3.85 8.53
CA LYS A 19 -21.78 -3.49 9.12
C LYS A 19 -21.49 -4.19 10.46
N ARG A 20 -22.16 -5.30 10.76
CA ARG A 20 -21.94 -6.10 11.98
C ARG A 20 -20.73 -7.02 11.84
N ILE A 21 -19.56 -6.48 12.16
CA ILE A 21 -18.27 -7.19 12.08
C ILE A 21 -18.27 -8.50 12.88
N GLY A 22 -18.75 -8.47 14.13
CA GLY A 22 -18.73 -9.65 15.01
C GLY A 22 -19.56 -10.81 14.48
N LEU A 23 -20.71 -10.53 13.84
CA LEU A 23 -21.54 -11.56 13.22
C LEU A 23 -20.87 -12.17 12.00
N THR A 24 -20.23 -11.33 11.17
CA THR A 24 -19.51 -11.78 9.98
C THR A 24 -18.40 -12.77 10.35
N ILE A 25 -17.63 -12.46 11.40
CA ILE A 25 -16.54 -13.33 11.90
C ILE A 25 -17.10 -14.63 12.48
N ARG A 26 -18.20 -14.56 13.26
CA ARG A 26 -18.83 -15.76 13.81
C ARG A 26 -19.40 -16.67 12.72
N GLN A 27 -19.87 -16.09 11.61
CA GLN A 27 -20.47 -16.83 10.50
C GLN A 27 -19.42 -17.44 9.56
N LEU A 28 -18.33 -16.74 9.28
CA LEU A 28 -17.27 -17.23 8.38
C LEU A 28 -16.17 -18.00 9.10
N GLY A 29 -15.97 -17.80 10.41
CA GLY A 29 -14.85 -18.36 11.19
C GLY A 29 -13.51 -17.66 10.95
N TYR A 30 -13.50 -16.69 10.05
CA TYR A 30 -12.42 -15.76 9.70
C TYR A 30 -13.09 -14.47 9.19
N PRO A 31 -12.41 -13.36 8.90
CA PRO A 31 -11.06 -12.94 9.28
C PRO A 31 -11.02 -12.35 10.70
N THR A 32 -9.90 -11.75 11.11
CA THR A 32 -9.84 -10.97 12.36
C THR A 32 -10.61 -9.65 12.23
N LYS A 33 -11.05 -9.10 13.37
CA LYS A 33 -11.79 -7.80 13.43
C LYS A 33 -11.06 -6.66 12.72
N ASN A 34 -9.73 -6.60 12.84
CA ASN A 34 -8.93 -5.53 12.23
C ASN A 34 -8.77 -5.72 10.73
N ALA A 35 -8.62 -6.96 10.27
CA ALA A 35 -8.56 -7.26 8.84
C ALA A 35 -9.87 -6.86 8.14
N LEU A 36 -11.03 -7.24 8.70
CA LEU A 36 -12.32 -6.85 8.12
C LEU A 36 -12.53 -5.33 8.09
N LYS A 37 -12.04 -4.60 9.09
CA LYS A 37 -12.06 -3.13 9.09
C LYS A 37 -11.18 -2.53 7.99
N SER A 38 -9.98 -3.07 7.77
CA SER A 38 -9.09 -2.61 6.70
C SER A 38 -9.75 -2.81 5.34
N TRP A 39 -10.23 -4.02 5.09
CA TRP A 39 -10.90 -4.39 3.84
C TRP A 39 -12.15 -3.55 3.59
N TYR A 40 -12.94 -3.29 4.63
CA TYR A 40 -14.11 -2.42 4.50
C TYR A 40 -13.73 -0.98 4.11
N ARG A 41 -12.66 -0.43 4.69
CA ARG A 41 -12.16 0.92 4.35
C ARG A 41 -11.61 0.99 2.94
N GLU A 42 -10.82 -0.02 2.53
CA GLU A 42 -10.29 -0.13 1.16
C GLU A 42 -11.44 -0.19 0.14
N TYR A 43 -12.46 -1.01 0.43
CA TYR A 43 -13.66 -1.13 -0.39
C TYR A 43 -14.46 0.19 -0.49
N GLU A 44 -14.54 0.97 0.59
CA GLU A 44 -15.23 2.27 0.61
C GLU A 44 -14.45 3.37 -0.16
N GLN A 45 -13.12 3.22 -0.31
CA GLN A 45 -12.27 4.20 -1.01
C GLN A 45 -12.08 3.92 -2.50
N GLN A 46 -12.03 2.65 -2.91
CA GLN A 46 -11.69 2.28 -4.30
C GLN A 46 -12.82 1.51 -5.02
N GLU A 47 -13.95 1.25 -4.35
CA GLU A 47 -15.02 0.31 -4.80
C GLU A 47 -14.54 -1.13 -5.08
N ASP A 48 -13.24 -1.39 -4.91
CA ASP A 48 -12.59 -2.67 -5.09
C ASP A 48 -11.50 -2.88 -4.03
N LEU A 49 -11.28 -4.14 -3.65
CA LEU A 49 -10.27 -4.53 -2.70
C LEU A 49 -8.94 -4.69 -3.44
N SER A 50 -7.92 -3.90 -3.10
CA SER A 50 -6.62 -4.08 -3.75
C SER A 50 -6.12 -5.52 -3.50
N ASP A 51 -5.88 -6.26 -4.59
CA ASP A 51 -5.44 -7.66 -4.50
C ASP A 51 -4.06 -7.76 -3.82
N SER A 52 -3.25 -6.71 -3.93
CA SER A 52 -1.91 -6.64 -3.36
C SER A 52 -1.76 -5.52 -2.33
N TYR A 53 -0.96 -5.81 -1.29
CA TYR A 53 -0.42 -4.81 -0.38
C TYR A 53 0.59 -3.95 -1.16
N ALA A 54 0.10 -3.04 -1.97
CA ALA A 54 0.93 -2.06 -2.66
C ALA A 54 1.41 -1.05 -1.61
N ARG A 55 2.67 -1.16 -1.16
CA ARG A 55 3.28 -0.06 -0.41
C ARG A 55 3.21 1.17 -1.30
N LEU A 56 2.62 2.25 -0.78
CA LEU A 56 2.68 3.52 -1.48
C LEU A 56 4.15 3.85 -1.77
N PRO A 57 4.47 4.28 -3.00
CA PRO A 57 5.82 4.67 -3.33
C PRO A 57 6.26 5.80 -2.40
N ARG A 58 7.41 5.60 -1.73
CA ARG A 58 7.94 6.55 -0.73
C ARG A 58 8.30 7.92 -1.32
N TYR A 59 8.51 7.98 -2.63
CA TYR A 59 8.87 9.18 -3.38
C TYR A 59 8.00 9.28 -4.63
N SER A 60 7.62 10.50 -5.00
CA SER A 60 6.87 10.76 -6.24
C SER A 60 7.73 10.50 -7.48
N GLU A 61 7.10 10.26 -8.63
CA GLU A 61 7.83 10.10 -9.90
C GLU A 61 8.67 11.34 -10.24
N MET A 62 8.18 12.54 -9.90
CA MET A 62 8.94 13.79 -10.07
C MET A 62 10.20 13.81 -9.21
N GLN A 63 10.11 13.38 -7.95
CA GLN A 63 11.27 13.30 -7.05
C GLN A 63 12.30 12.27 -7.55
N LYS A 64 11.85 11.15 -8.12
CA LYS A 64 12.73 10.16 -8.74
C LYS A 64 13.46 10.74 -9.94
N ALA A 65 12.75 11.41 -10.84
CA ALA A 65 13.34 12.02 -12.03
C ALA A 65 14.41 13.07 -11.65
N GLN A 66 14.11 13.93 -10.68
CA GLN A 66 15.07 14.92 -10.18
C GLN A 66 16.31 14.28 -9.55
N ALA A 67 16.15 13.19 -8.79
CA ALA A 67 17.27 12.47 -8.21
C ALA A 67 18.16 11.82 -9.28
N ILE A 68 17.58 11.27 -10.34
CA ILE A 68 18.30 10.66 -11.46
C ILE A 68 19.07 11.74 -12.24
N ASP A 69 18.42 12.86 -12.55
CA ASP A 69 19.05 13.97 -13.29
C ASP A 69 20.25 14.54 -12.53
N HIS A 70 20.08 14.82 -11.23
CA HIS A 70 21.14 15.29 -10.37
C HIS A 70 22.29 14.28 -10.26
N TYR A 71 21.98 12.99 -10.18
CA TYR A 71 22.99 11.93 -10.13
C TYR A 71 23.83 11.88 -11.40
N LEU A 72 23.20 12.01 -12.57
CA LEU A 72 23.91 12.04 -13.86
C LEU A 72 24.76 13.31 -14.00
N ALA A 73 24.25 14.47 -13.60
CA ALA A 73 24.96 15.74 -13.67
C ALA A 73 26.19 15.80 -12.74
N ASN A 74 26.12 15.17 -11.55
CA ASN A 74 27.17 15.24 -10.53
C ASN A 74 28.11 14.03 -10.54
N GLY A 75 28.41 13.51 -11.73
CA GLY A 75 29.43 12.47 -11.90
C GLY A 75 29.09 11.14 -11.23
N ARG A 76 27.80 10.81 -11.09
CA ARG A 76 27.31 9.54 -10.51
C ARG A 76 27.68 9.36 -9.04
N CYS A 77 27.78 10.45 -8.29
CA CYS A 77 28.03 10.41 -6.86
C CYS A 77 26.70 10.38 -6.06
N ILE A 78 26.40 9.23 -5.45
CA ILE A 78 25.21 9.05 -4.61
C ILE A 78 25.27 9.98 -3.39
N ALA A 79 26.43 10.11 -2.74
CA ALA A 79 26.59 10.95 -1.55
C ALA A 79 26.31 12.44 -1.85
N ALA A 80 26.79 12.94 -2.98
CA ALA A 80 26.53 14.31 -3.42
C ALA A 80 25.04 14.56 -3.71
N THR A 81 24.37 13.56 -4.31
CA THR A 81 22.93 13.64 -4.62
C THR A 81 22.08 13.66 -3.35
N VAL A 82 22.40 12.83 -2.36
CA VAL A 82 21.70 12.82 -1.06
C VAL A 82 22.00 14.09 -0.26
N ALA A 83 23.23 14.60 -0.29
CA ALA A 83 23.59 15.85 0.39
C ALA A 83 22.87 17.07 -0.22
N SER A 84 22.66 17.08 -1.54
CA SER A 84 22.06 18.21 -2.24
C SER A 84 20.54 18.20 -2.19
N LEU A 85 19.90 17.03 -2.31
CA LEU A 85 18.45 16.89 -2.35
C LEU A 85 17.83 16.54 -1.00
N GLY A 86 18.59 15.98 -0.05
CA GLY A 86 18.08 15.47 1.24
C GLY A 86 17.29 14.15 1.13
N TYR A 87 17.12 13.63 -0.09
CA TYR A 87 16.48 12.36 -0.47
C TYR A 87 17.06 11.91 -1.83
N PRO A 88 16.88 10.65 -2.31
CA PRO A 88 16.40 9.44 -1.62
C PRO A 88 17.52 8.72 -0.84
N SER A 89 17.19 7.75 0.01
CA SER A 89 18.17 6.94 0.75
C SER A 89 19.17 6.23 -0.17
N ARG A 90 20.45 6.11 0.25
CA ARG A 90 21.57 5.54 -0.53
C ARG A 90 21.25 4.24 -1.28
N SER A 91 20.42 3.37 -0.70
CA SER A 91 19.98 2.09 -1.28
C SER A 91 19.11 2.21 -2.54
N PHE A 92 18.53 3.39 -2.82
CA PHE A 92 17.57 3.60 -3.90
C PHE A 92 18.24 4.05 -5.21
N LEU A 93 19.49 4.50 -5.15
CA LEU A 93 20.29 4.92 -6.31
C LEU A 93 21.35 3.87 -6.72
N SER A 94 21.35 2.69 -6.09
CA SER A 94 22.21 1.58 -6.53
C SER A 94 21.62 0.99 -7.81
N ALA A 95 22.39 1.08 -8.89
CA ALA A 95 22.16 0.33 -10.13
C ALA A 95 22.43 -1.17 -9.92
#